data_AF-A0A6A6JYS9-F1
#
_entry.id   AF-A0A6A6JYS9-F1
#
_cell.length_a   1.000
_cell.length_b   1.000
_cell.length_c   1.000
_cell.angle_alpha   90.00
_cell.angle_beta   90.00
_cell.angle_gamma   90.00
#
_symmetry.space_group_name_H-M   'P 1'
#
loop_
_entity.id
_entity.type
_entity.pdbx_description
1 polymer ?
#
loop_
_entity_poly.entity_id
_entity_poly.type
_entity_poly.pdbx_seq_one_letter_code
_entity_poly.pdbx_strand_id
1 'polypeptide(L)'
;MVSRSAVRPWATAFILASFLASLAHAAGETGSKRIESGQCPPDVEAIMPYSPFKPYFKFPMFKGNSQNCWVAADCLMEASGESRKQQFGAVALVMGLIPLTLKDIAWPERRIIHVTKRLHWAVQVFVLALGLVPLETGSRQITLQKSIEGSWVARACWEMRRASVVLAITICSILTVASYAGMVFMEIYSKRSALGCPFPFFVAVWYVVALVPASIHSTFAALRRSRYGKKLHGENNRSESEGAETRKYGAANGGVVLPQDSEEDNERKKKIVSAVQGADEDWPVQLSWGVYYIAGTLIFTSIMAVTVAELVCWVGLGFAITASSKLLGFFLCLVFEQTGVKGEGYAE
;
A
#
# COMPACT_ATOMS: atom_id res chain seq x y z
N MET A 1 -15.47 17.38 28.93
CA MET A 1 -16.45 17.11 27.86
C MET A 1 -15.76 17.34 26.52
N VAL A 2 -15.34 16.26 25.83
CA VAL A 2 -14.71 16.36 24.50
C VAL A 2 -15.78 15.98 23.49
N SER A 3 -16.17 16.96 22.67
CA SER A 3 -17.14 16.79 21.58
C SER A 3 -16.64 15.72 20.61
N ARG A 4 -17.34 14.58 20.58
CA ARG A 4 -17.15 13.57 19.53
C ARG A 4 -17.76 14.16 18.26
N SER A 5 -16.92 14.71 17.39
CA SER A 5 -17.31 15.04 16.02
C SER A 5 -17.68 13.74 15.31
N ALA A 6 -18.96 13.42 15.35
CA ALA A 6 -19.58 12.36 14.57
C ALA A 6 -19.43 12.72 13.09
N VAL A 7 -18.39 12.18 12.44
CA VAL A 7 -18.31 12.14 10.99
C VAL A 7 -19.54 11.38 10.52
N ARG A 8 -20.49 12.09 9.92
CA ARG A 8 -21.81 11.55 9.57
C ARG A 8 -21.62 10.41 8.56
N PRO A 9 -22.08 9.18 8.85
CA PRO A 9 -21.91 8.01 7.97
C PRO A 9 -22.56 8.16 6.59
N TRP A 10 -23.33 9.23 6.40
CA TRP A 10 -24.05 9.56 5.18
C TRP A 10 -23.11 10.17 4.13
N ALA A 11 -22.06 10.89 4.54
CA ALA A 11 -21.10 11.47 3.60
C ALA A 11 -20.28 10.40 2.88
N THR A 12 -19.88 9.35 3.60
CA THR A 12 -19.19 8.18 3.02
C THR A 12 -20.12 7.37 2.12
N ALA A 13 -21.39 7.21 2.49
CA ALA A 13 -22.38 6.52 1.67
C ALA A 13 -22.68 7.28 0.36
N PHE A 14 -22.74 8.62 0.40
CA PHE A 14 -22.95 9.44 -0.80
C PHE A 14 -21.78 9.38 -1.79
N ILE A 15 -20.54 9.37 -1.29
CA ILE A 15 -19.36 9.23 -2.15
C ILE A 15 -19.34 7.85 -2.82
N LEU A 16 -19.64 6.79 -2.06
CA LEU A 16 -19.71 5.42 -2.58
C LEU A 16 -20.85 5.24 -3.59
N ALA A 17 -22.03 5.79 -3.30
CA ALA A 17 -23.18 5.76 -4.20
C ALA A 17 -22.94 6.55 -5.49
N SER A 18 -22.28 7.70 -5.40
CA SER A 18 -21.91 8.50 -6.57
C SER A 18 -20.87 7.78 -7.45
N PHE A 19 -19.92 7.09 -6.82
CA PHE A 19 -18.93 6.27 -7.53
C PHE A 19 -19.57 5.07 -8.23
N LEU A 20 -20.51 4.37 -7.57
CA LEU A 20 -21.27 3.25 -8.15
C LEU A 20 -22.23 3.70 -9.27
N ALA A 21 -22.89 4.85 -9.11
CA ALA A 21 -23.74 5.41 -10.15
C ALA A 21 -22.94 5.82 -11.41
N SER A 22 -21.72 6.33 -11.22
CA SER A 22 -20.81 6.65 -12.33
C SER A 22 -20.33 5.41 -13.07
N LEU A 23 -20.16 4.28 -12.37
CA LEU A 23 -19.84 2.98 -12.98
C LEU A 23 -21.02 2.40 -13.77
N ALA A 24 -22.26 2.56 -13.28
CA ALA A 24 -23.46 2.07 -13.95
C ALA A 24 -23.79 2.84 -15.25
N HIS A 25 -23.48 4.14 -15.32
CA HIS A 25 -23.71 4.97 -16.51
C HIS A 25 -22.69 4.76 -17.64
N ALA A 26 -21.59 4.04 -17.38
CA ALA A 26 -20.56 3.77 -18.38
C ALA A 26 -20.83 2.53 -19.25
N ALA A 27 -21.92 1.80 -19.00
CA ALA A 27 -22.35 0.68 -19.83
C ALA A 27 -23.04 1.19 -21.10
N GLY A 28 -22.23 1.59 -22.10
CA GLY A 28 -22.72 1.79 -23.46
C GLY A 28 -23.23 0.47 -24.06
N GLU A 29 -24.05 0.55 -25.12
CA GLU A 29 -24.57 -0.61 -25.84
C GLU A 29 -23.45 -1.55 -26.29
N THR A 30 -23.22 -2.63 -25.55
CA THR A 30 -22.34 -3.73 -25.93
C THR A 30 -23.11 -4.65 -26.87
N GLY A 31 -22.70 -4.74 -28.13
CA GLY A 31 -23.34 -5.58 -29.13
C GLY A 31 -22.33 -6.42 -29.91
N SER A 32 -22.61 -7.72 -30.07
CA SER A 32 -21.93 -8.57 -31.05
C SER A 32 -22.35 -8.11 -32.45
N LYS A 33 -21.41 -8.05 -33.42
CA LYS A 33 -21.55 -7.57 -34.81
C LYS A 33 -21.11 -6.13 -35.09
N ARG A 34 -20.15 -5.58 -34.34
CA ARG A 34 -19.62 -4.24 -34.65
C ARG A 34 -18.79 -4.23 -35.92
N ILE A 35 -18.07 -5.32 -36.19
CA ILE A 35 -17.33 -5.49 -37.46
C ILE A 35 -18.31 -5.46 -38.66
N GLU A 36 -19.42 -6.20 -38.60
CA GLU A 36 -20.44 -6.23 -39.66
C GLU A 36 -21.13 -4.87 -39.85
N SER A 37 -21.26 -4.08 -38.77
CA SER A 37 -21.87 -2.75 -38.81
C SER A 37 -20.95 -1.64 -39.38
N GLY A 38 -19.69 -1.96 -39.72
CA GLY A 38 -18.73 -0.98 -40.23
C GLY A 38 -18.18 -0.02 -39.18
N GLN A 39 -18.36 -0.32 -37.88
CA GLN A 39 -17.85 0.49 -36.76
C GLN A 39 -16.36 0.22 -36.46
N CYS A 40 -15.76 -0.78 -37.11
CA CYS A 40 -14.37 -1.16 -36.95
C CYS A 40 -13.54 -0.81 -38.19
N PRO A 41 -12.24 -0.48 -38.04
CA PRO A 41 -11.35 -0.24 -39.16
C PRO A 41 -11.27 -1.44 -40.12
N PRO A 42 -11.04 -1.21 -41.43
CA PRO A 42 -10.69 -2.30 -42.34
C PRO A 42 -9.40 -2.99 -41.87
N ASP A 43 -9.29 -4.30 -42.09
CA ASP A 43 -8.16 -5.14 -41.67
C ASP A 43 -7.87 -5.14 -40.16
N VAL A 44 -8.93 -4.96 -39.35
CA VAL A 44 -8.82 -4.94 -37.89
C VAL A 44 -8.10 -6.16 -37.31
N GLU A 45 -8.33 -7.35 -37.87
CA GLU A 45 -7.75 -8.63 -37.43
C GLU A 45 -6.22 -8.65 -37.52
N ALA A 46 -5.65 -8.02 -38.56
CA ALA A 46 -4.21 -7.95 -38.75
C ALA A 46 -3.57 -6.83 -37.91
N ILE A 47 -4.25 -5.70 -37.78
CA ILE A 47 -3.64 -4.47 -37.24
C ILE A 47 -3.81 -4.38 -35.73
N MET A 48 -5.02 -4.55 -35.20
CA MET A 48 -5.29 -4.24 -33.80
C MET A 48 -4.74 -5.32 -32.86
N PRO A 49 -4.99 -6.62 -33.04
CA PRO A 49 -4.51 -7.66 -32.12
C PRO A 49 -2.98 -7.72 -31.97
N TYR A 50 -2.22 -7.43 -33.02
CA TYR A 50 -0.77 -7.60 -33.07
C TYR A 50 0.06 -6.31 -32.90
N SER A 51 -0.58 -5.15 -32.67
CA SER A 51 0.14 -3.89 -32.45
C SER A 51 0.28 -3.58 -30.94
N PRO A 52 1.42 -3.86 -30.30
CA PRO A 52 1.66 -3.42 -28.92
C PRO A 52 1.79 -1.89 -28.88
N PHE A 53 1.38 -1.26 -27.78
CA PHE A 53 1.55 0.18 -27.54
C PHE A 53 0.93 1.11 -28.59
N LYS A 54 -0.06 0.63 -29.34
CA LYS A 54 -0.82 1.45 -30.31
C LYS A 54 -2.17 1.83 -29.70
N PRO A 55 -2.29 3.01 -29.06
CA PRO A 55 -3.53 3.38 -28.39
C PRO A 55 -4.64 3.68 -29.40
N TYR A 56 -5.89 3.52 -28.95
CA TYR A 56 -7.08 3.64 -29.83
C TYR A 56 -7.14 4.99 -30.58
N PHE A 57 -6.71 6.09 -29.96
CA PHE A 57 -6.73 7.42 -30.57
C PHE A 57 -5.72 7.60 -31.72
N LYS A 58 -4.83 6.63 -31.98
CA LYS A 58 -3.98 6.62 -33.17
C LYS A 58 -4.74 6.16 -34.42
N PHE A 59 -5.83 5.42 -34.25
CA PHE A 59 -6.68 5.01 -35.36
C PHE A 59 -7.61 6.17 -35.75
N PRO A 60 -7.61 6.62 -37.02
CA PRO A 60 -8.40 7.75 -37.46
C PRO A 60 -9.89 7.63 -37.10
N MET A 61 -10.45 6.42 -37.18
CA MET A 61 -11.86 6.11 -36.90
C MET A 61 -12.26 6.32 -35.44
N PHE A 62 -11.33 6.23 -34.48
CA PHE A 62 -11.63 6.36 -33.07
C PHE A 62 -11.21 7.72 -32.47
N LYS A 63 -10.70 8.64 -33.30
CA LYS A 63 -10.32 9.99 -32.85
C LYS A 63 -11.55 10.83 -32.47
N GLY A 64 -11.37 11.74 -31.52
CA GLY A 64 -12.35 12.80 -31.21
C GLY A 64 -13.31 12.50 -30.06
N ASN A 65 -13.47 11.25 -29.61
CA ASN A 65 -14.32 10.91 -28.47
C ASN A 65 -13.64 9.88 -27.54
N SER A 66 -13.66 10.13 -26.22
CA SER A 66 -13.13 9.19 -25.22
C SER A 66 -13.94 7.90 -25.14
N GLN A 67 -15.25 7.95 -25.43
CA GLN A 67 -16.13 6.77 -25.45
C GLN A 67 -15.79 5.79 -26.58
N ASN A 68 -15.14 6.25 -27.66
CA ASN A 68 -14.70 5.37 -28.75
C ASN A 68 -13.64 4.35 -28.30
N CYS A 69 -13.05 4.53 -27.11
CA CYS A 69 -12.18 3.54 -26.50
C CYS A 69 -12.90 2.21 -26.25
N TRP A 70 -14.18 2.25 -25.85
CA TRP A 70 -15.01 1.04 -25.68
C TRP A 70 -15.27 0.35 -27.01
N VAL A 71 -15.60 1.13 -28.04
CA VAL A 71 -15.79 0.61 -29.41
C VAL A 71 -14.52 -0.04 -29.93
N ALA A 72 -13.35 0.58 -29.69
CA ALA A 72 -12.06 0.01 -30.07
C ALA A 72 -11.75 -1.30 -29.33
N ALA A 73 -12.10 -1.40 -28.05
CA ALA A 73 -11.94 -2.62 -27.26
C ALA A 73 -12.86 -3.74 -27.77
N ASP A 74 -14.12 -3.43 -28.07
CA ASP A 74 -15.08 -4.39 -28.65
C ASP A 74 -14.58 -4.89 -30.01
N CYS A 75 -14.18 -3.98 -30.91
CA CYS A 75 -13.61 -4.34 -32.22
C CYS A 75 -12.36 -5.21 -32.08
N LEU A 76 -11.48 -4.93 -31.12
CA LEU A 76 -10.28 -5.72 -30.84
C LEU A 76 -10.63 -7.13 -30.36
N MET A 77 -11.61 -7.25 -29.46
CA MET A 77 -12.05 -8.56 -28.96
C MET A 77 -12.76 -9.36 -30.05
N GLU A 78 -13.63 -8.73 -30.84
CA GLU A 78 -14.37 -9.38 -31.93
C GLU A 78 -13.42 -9.89 -33.02
N ALA A 79 -12.42 -9.08 -33.40
CA ALA A 79 -11.41 -9.41 -34.41
C ALA A 79 -10.33 -10.40 -33.94
N SER A 80 -10.28 -10.70 -32.64
CA SER A 80 -9.28 -11.63 -32.11
C SER A 80 -9.78 -13.08 -32.25
N GLY A 81 -8.92 -13.97 -32.74
CA GLY A 81 -9.19 -15.40 -32.72
C GLY A 81 -9.37 -15.96 -31.30
N GLU A 82 -10.01 -17.11 -31.18
CA GLU A 82 -10.40 -17.70 -29.88
C GLU A 82 -9.21 -17.92 -28.95
N SER A 83 -8.08 -18.40 -29.47
CA SER A 83 -6.84 -18.58 -28.71
C SER A 83 -6.33 -17.27 -28.10
N ARG A 84 -6.51 -16.15 -28.80
CA ARG A 84 -6.09 -14.83 -28.32
C ARG A 84 -7.06 -14.25 -27.30
N LYS A 85 -8.36 -14.49 -27.44
CA LYS A 85 -9.34 -14.15 -26.40
C LYS A 85 -9.00 -14.85 -25.08
N GLN A 86 -8.63 -16.12 -25.14
CA GLN A 86 -8.16 -16.88 -23.97
C GLN A 86 -6.86 -16.28 -23.38
N GLN A 87 -5.90 -15.89 -24.23
CA GLN A 87 -4.70 -15.19 -23.78
C GLN A 87 -5.03 -13.89 -23.05
N PHE A 88 -5.95 -13.07 -23.56
CA PHE A 88 -6.37 -11.83 -22.90
C PHE A 88 -7.02 -12.10 -21.54
N GLY A 89 -7.83 -13.15 -21.43
CA GLY A 89 -8.38 -13.60 -20.15
C GLY A 89 -7.27 -14.00 -19.16
N ALA A 90 -6.29 -14.79 -19.60
CA ALA A 90 -5.15 -15.19 -18.76
C ALA A 90 -4.29 -13.99 -18.33
N VAL A 91 -4.03 -13.04 -19.23
CA VAL A 91 -3.28 -11.81 -18.93
C VAL A 91 -4.03 -10.96 -17.91
N ALA A 92 -5.34 -10.81 -18.03
CA ALA A 92 -6.15 -10.09 -17.05
C ALA A 92 -6.03 -10.70 -15.64
N LEU A 93 -6.01 -12.04 -15.53
CA LEU A 93 -5.77 -12.74 -14.26
C LEU A 93 -4.38 -12.42 -13.69
N VAL A 94 -3.33 -12.49 -14.53
CA VAL A 94 -1.97 -12.15 -14.09
C VAL A 94 -1.89 -10.69 -13.63
N MET A 95 -2.47 -9.75 -14.39
CA MET A 95 -2.53 -8.34 -14.02
C MET A 95 -3.24 -8.15 -12.68
N GLY A 96 -4.37 -8.81 -12.45
CA GLY A 96 -5.10 -8.79 -11.17
C GLY A 96 -4.29 -9.30 -9.98
N LEU A 97 -3.34 -10.21 -10.20
CA LEU A 97 -2.44 -10.73 -9.18
C LEU A 97 -1.26 -9.79 -8.89
N ILE A 98 -0.94 -8.82 -9.75
CA ILE A 98 0.19 -7.90 -9.56
C ILE A 98 0.06 -7.13 -8.23
N PRO A 99 -1.07 -6.46 -7.92
CA PRO A 99 -1.21 -5.75 -6.65
C PRO A 99 -1.01 -6.67 -5.44
N LEU A 100 -1.61 -7.86 -5.48
CA LEU A 100 -1.54 -8.84 -4.38
C LEU A 100 -0.14 -9.42 -4.21
N THR A 101 0.59 -9.67 -5.29
CA THR A 101 1.92 -10.30 -5.22
C THR A 101 3.01 -9.28 -4.92
N LEU A 102 2.99 -8.12 -5.58
CA LEU A 102 4.05 -7.12 -5.44
C LEU A 102 3.90 -6.31 -4.15
N LYS A 103 2.69 -5.88 -3.80
CA LYS A 103 2.47 -5.19 -2.51
C LYS A 103 2.68 -6.17 -1.37
N ASP A 104 1.97 -7.30 -1.48
CA ASP A 104 1.92 -8.52 -0.67
C ASP A 104 3.24 -9.16 -0.21
N ILE A 105 3.91 -9.74 -1.20
CA ILE A 105 4.81 -10.89 -1.05
C ILE A 105 6.23 -10.48 -1.46
N ALA A 106 6.36 -9.58 -2.44
CA ALA A 106 7.66 -9.13 -2.93
C ALA A 106 8.31 -8.14 -1.95
N TRP A 107 9.03 -8.68 -0.96
CA TRP A 107 10.21 -8.11 -0.30
C TRP A 107 10.00 -6.83 0.57
N PRO A 108 10.61 -6.70 1.77
CA PRO A 108 11.25 -7.71 2.61
C PRO A 108 10.24 -8.57 3.39
N GLU A 109 10.68 -9.78 3.77
CA GLU A 109 9.91 -10.90 4.38
C GLU A 109 8.97 -10.54 5.54
N ARG A 110 9.08 -9.35 6.12
CA ARG A 110 8.21 -8.91 7.21
C ARG A 110 7.58 -7.54 7.05
N ARG A 111 7.92 -6.71 6.05
CA ARG A 111 7.53 -5.26 5.91
C ARG A 111 7.69 -4.38 7.16
N ILE A 112 8.08 -4.96 8.28
CA ILE A 112 8.20 -4.34 9.57
C ILE A 112 9.58 -3.68 9.61
N ILE A 113 9.58 -2.40 9.94
CA ILE A 113 10.80 -1.64 10.18
C ILE A 113 10.80 -1.24 11.63
N HIS A 114 11.85 -1.62 12.34
CA HIS A 114 12.02 -1.20 13.73
C HIS A 114 12.49 0.24 13.78
N VAL A 115 11.81 1.05 14.61
CA VAL A 115 12.13 2.46 14.82
C VAL A 115 12.21 2.72 16.32
N THR A 116 13.24 3.45 16.74
CA THR A 116 13.56 3.75 18.13
C THR A 116 12.50 4.67 18.75
N LYS A 117 12.06 5.68 18.00
CA LYS A 117 11.07 6.67 18.46
C LYS A 117 9.84 6.69 17.56
N ARG A 118 8.77 7.29 18.10
CA ARG A 118 7.54 7.53 17.37
C ARG A 118 7.79 8.45 16.19
N LEU A 119 7.37 8.03 15.00
CA LEU A 119 7.31 8.91 13.86
C LEU A 119 6.14 9.87 14.01
N HIS A 120 6.28 11.05 13.41
CA HIS A 120 5.16 11.96 13.25
C HIS A 120 4.02 11.26 12.48
N TRP A 121 2.76 11.53 12.84
CA TRP A 121 1.58 10.87 12.28
C TRP A 121 1.58 10.87 10.74
N ALA A 122 1.88 12.02 10.12
CA ALA A 122 1.92 12.14 8.67
C ALA A 122 2.97 11.23 8.01
N VAL A 123 4.15 11.09 8.63
CA VAL A 123 5.20 10.20 8.13
C VAL A 123 4.79 8.75 8.32
N GLN A 124 4.16 8.42 9.44
CA GLN A 124 3.62 7.08 9.67
C GLN A 124 2.59 6.70 8.59
N VAL A 125 1.68 7.61 8.23
CA VAL A 125 0.71 7.38 7.13
C VAL A 125 1.42 7.16 5.81
N PHE A 126 2.45 7.97 5.51
CA PHE A 126 3.19 7.85 4.25
C PHE A 126 3.96 6.53 4.18
N VAL A 127 4.67 6.14 5.24
CA VAL A 127 5.41 4.87 5.33
C VAL A 127 4.47 3.67 5.20
N LEU A 128 3.29 3.72 5.84
CA LEU A 128 2.24 2.70 5.70
C LEU A 128 1.71 2.61 4.26
N ALA A 129 1.47 3.75 3.62
CA ALA A 129 1.00 3.79 2.22
C ALA A 129 2.06 3.22 1.24
N LEU A 130 3.35 3.45 1.52
CA LEU A 130 4.47 2.86 0.80
C LEU A 130 4.66 1.36 1.06
N GLY A 131 3.86 0.76 1.95
CA GLY A 131 3.83 -0.67 2.20
C GLY A 131 4.79 -1.13 3.29
N LEU A 132 5.17 -0.26 4.23
CA LEU A 132 6.02 -0.58 5.37
C LEU A 132 5.30 -0.30 6.68
N VAL A 133 5.54 -1.13 7.69
CA VAL A 133 4.91 -1.00 9.02
C VAL A 133 5.99 -0.62 10.03
N PRO A 134 6.03 0.62 10.53
CA PRO A 134 6.99 1.00 11.55
C PRO A 134 6.58 0.41 12.90
N LEU A 135 7.49 -0.31 13.56
CA LEU A 135 7.32 -0.89 14.89
C LEU A 135 8.24 -0.19 15.90
N GLU A 136 7.63 0.37 16.94
CA GLU A 136 8.34 1.03 18.04
C GLU A 136 9.04 -0.02 18.93
N THR A 137 10.34 0.12 19.12
CA THR A 137 11.16 -0.73 20.02
C THR A 137 11.47 -0.06 21.36
N GLY A 138 11.53 1.27 21.39
CA GLY A 138 11.81 2.06 22.60
C GLY A 138 13.30 2.18 22.96
N SER A 139 14.17 1.28 22.48
CA SER A 139 15.61 1.37 22.71
C SER A 139 16.41 1.17 21.42
N ARG A 140 17.47 1.98 21.27
CA ARG A 140 18.32 2.00 20.06
C ARG A 140 19.06 0.67 19.85
N GLN A 141 19.55 0.06 20.95
CA GLN A 141 20.26 -1.21 20.89
C GLN A 141 19.36 -2.33 20.35
N ILE A 142 18.11 -2.41 20.84
CA ILE A 142 17.13 -3.40 20.35
C ILE A 142 16.74 -3.11 18.90
N THR A 143 16.55 -1.83 18.53
CA THR A 143 16.29 -1.45 17.12
C THR A 143 17.42 -1.93 16.21
N LEU A 144 18.67 -1.63 16.59
CA LEU A 144 19.85 -1.96 15.80
C LEU A 144 20.00 -3.47 15.67
N GLN A 145 19.89 -4.21 16.77
CA GLN A 145 19.98 -5.66 16.78
C GLN A 145 18.92 -6.28 15.86
N LYS A 146 17.63 -5.95 16.06
CA LYS A 146 16.54 -6.49 15.25
C LYS A 146 16.62 -6.05 13.78
N SER A 147 17.15 -4.86 13.51
CA SER A 147 17.33 -4.36 12.15
C SER A 147 18.49 -5.06 11.43
N ILE A 148 19.59 -5.39 12.12
CA ILE A 148 20.75 -6.09 11.55
C ILE A 148 20.42 -7.57 11.30
N GLU A 149 19.71 -8.22 12.24
CA GLU A 149 19.31 -9.63 12.12
C GLU A 149 18.38 -9.86 10.91
N GLY A 150 17.61 -8.85 10.49
CA GLY A 150 16.61 -8.99 9.43
C GLY A 150 17.12 -8.75 8.00
N SER A 151 18.22 -8.01 7.77
CA SER A 151 18.67 -7.70 6.41
C SER A 151 20.10 -7.13 6.33
N TRP A 152 20.87 -7.61 5.36
CA TRP A 152 22.19 -7.04 5.01
C TRP A 152 22.09 -5.57 4.55
N VAL A 153 21.00 -5.20 3.86
CA VAL A 153 20.77 -3.82 3.41
C VAL A 153 20.61 -2.91 4.61
N ALA A 154 19.85 -3.35 5.62
CA ALA A 154 19.65 -2.57 6.82
C ALA A 154 20.96 -2.33 7.57
N ARG A 155 21.82 -3.35 7.68
CA ARG A 155 23.17 -3.21 8.25
C ARG A 155 23.99 -2.12 7.53
N ALA A 156 24.05 -2.17 6.20
CA ALA A 156 24.78 -1.17 5.42
C ALA A 156 24.21 0.24 5.61
N CYS A 157 22.88 0.38 5.68
CA CYS A 157 22.23 1.68 5.81
C CYS A 157 22.38 2.32 7.20
N TRP A 158 22.53 1.53 8.26
CA TRP A 158 22.80 2.04 9.61
C TRP A 158 24.18 2.70 9.74
N GLU A 159 25.15 2.26 8.94
CA GLU A 159 26.50 2.84 8.90
C GLU A 159 26.57 4.12 8.06
N MET A 160 25.53 4.43 7.28
CA MET A 160 25.52 5.61 6.42
C MET A 160 25.47 6.91 7.22
N ARG A 161 26.23 7.91 6.77
CA ARG A 161 26.13 9.28 7.29
C ARG A 161 24.76 9.87 6.95
N ARG A 162 24.27 10.77 7.80
CA ARG A 162 22.96 11.44 7.61
C ARG A 162 22.82 12.13 6.25
N ALA A 163 23.88 12.75 5.74
CA ALA A 163 23.88 13.37 4.41
C ALA A 163 23.63 12.34 3.29
N SER A 164 24.23 11.15 3.40
CA SER A 164 24.01 10.04 2.45
C SER A 164 22.59 9.49 2.53
N VAL A 165 21.99 9.44 3.71
CA VAL A 165 20.57 9.06 3.88
C VAL A 165 19.66 10.07 3.19
N VAL A 166 19.88 11.38 3.37
CA VAL A 166 19.10 12.43 2.69
C VAL A 166 19.25 12.35 1.16
N LEU A 167 20.46 12.11 0.67
CA LEU A 167 20.70 11.88 -0.75
C LEU A 167 19.93 10.64 -1.26
N ALA A 168 19.96 9.54 -0.51
CA ALA A 168 19.22 8.32 -0.85
C ALA A 168 17.70 8.55 -0.89
N ILE A 169 17.14 9.32 0.05
CA ILE A 169 15.71 9.72 0.04
C ILE A 169 15.40 10.51 -1.23
N THR A 170 16.27 11.44 -1.61
CA THR A 170 16.08 12.27 -2.80
C THR A 170 16.09 11.42 -4.07
N ILE A 171 17.07 10.52 -4.21
CA ILE A 171 17.16 9.58 -5.33
C ILE A 171 15.94 8.65 -5.37
N CYS A 172 15.56 8.05 -4.24
CA CYS A 172 14.39 7.16 -4.18
C CYS A 172 13.10 7.91 -4.51
N SER A 173 12.97 9.17 -4.07
CA SER A 173 11.82 10.01 -4.41
C SER A 173 11.74 10.28 -5.91
N ILE A 174 12.86 10.62 -6.55
CA ILE A 174 12.93 10.80 -8.00
C ILE A 174 12.57 9.49 -8.73
N LEU A 175 13.11 8.36 -8.29
CA LEU A 175 12.81 7.05 -8.89
C LEU A 175 11.34 6.67 -8.72
N THR A 176 10.74 6.92 -7.56
CA THR A 176 9.32 6.66 -7.32
C THR A 176 8.46 7.54 -8.23
N VAL A 177 8.73 8.84 -8.32
CA VAL A 177 8.00 9.76 -9.22
C VAL A 177 8.17 9.35 -10.68
N ALA A 178 9.39 9.01 -11.11
CA ALA A 178 9.65 8.53 -12.47
C ALA A 178 8.90 7.22 -12.77
N SER A 179 8.81 6.32 -11.81
CA SER A 179 8.07 5.05 -11.96
C SER A 179 6.55 5.29 -12.04
N TYR A 180 6.01 6.20 -11.23
CA TYR A 180 4.60 6.62 -11.36
C TYR A 180 4.32 7.32 -12.69
N ALA A 181 5.22 8.19 -13.16
CA ALA A 181 5.10 8.81 -14.48
C ALA A 181 5.10 7.74 -15.59
N GLY A 182 6.02 6.77 -15.51
CA GLY A 182 6.05 5.62 -16.40
C GLY A 182 4.73 4.84 -16.41
N MET A 183 4.07 4.72 -15.26
CA MET A 183 2.77 4.03 -15.15
C MET A 183 1.65 4.80 -15.84
N VAL A 184 1.63 6.12 -15.68
CA VAL A 184 0.69 6.99 -16.42
C VAL A 184 0.95 6.89 -17.93
N PHE A 185 2.21 6.89 -18.37
CA PHE A 185 2.55 6.69 -19.78
C PHE A 185 2.09 5.32 -20.29
N MET A 186 2.35 4.25 -19.53
CA MET A 186 1.88 2.91 -19.86
C MET A 186 0.35 2.87 -19.96
N GLU A 187 -0.37 3.50 -19.06
CA GLU A 187 -1.83 3.54 -19.09
C GLU A 187 -2.38 4.33 -20.30
N ILE A 188 -1.72 5.43 -20.69
CA ILE A 188 -2.13 6.25 -21.84
C ILE A 188 -1.85 5.56 -23.16
N TYR A 189 -0.69 4.90 -23.29
CA TYR A 189 -0.18 4.36 -24.56
C TYR A 189 -0.40 2.85 -24.74
N SER A 190 -0.66 2.10 -23.67
CA SER A 190 -1.14 0.73 -23.81
C SER A 190 -2.58 0.73 -24.32
N LYS A 191 -3.02 -0.42 -24.86
CA LYS A 191 -4.44 -0.66 -25.12
C LYS A 191 -5.16 -0.61 -23.79
N ARG A 192 -5.74 0.55 -23.51
CA ARG A 192 -6.19 0.98 -22.19
C ARG A 192 -7.03 -0.08 -21.49
N SER A 193 -7.07 0.01 -20.16
CA SER A 193 -8.15 -0.61 -19.41
C SER A 193 -9.50 -0.16 -19.92
N ALA A 194 -10.46 -1.08 -19.89
CA ALA A 194 -11.88 -0.80 -20.05
C ALA A 194 -12.30 0.40 -19.17
N LEU A 195 -11.92 0.39 -17.89
CA LEU A 195 -12.14 1.49 -16.94
C LEU A 195 -11.28 2.73 -17.23
N GLY A 196 -10.16 2.59 -17.95
CA GLY A 196 -9.27 3.66 -18.38
C GLY A 196 -9.79 4.48 -19.58
N CYS A 197 -10.88 4.04 -20.22
CA CYS A 197 -11.52 4.77 -21.31
C CYS A 197 -12.05 6.17 -20.87
N PRO A 198 -12.83 6.30 -19.78
CA PRO A 198 -13.21 7.60 -19.23
C PRO A 198 -12.08 8.30 -18.46
N PHE A 199 -11.13 7.56 -17.87
CA PHE A 199 -10.15 8.12 -16.94
C PHE A 199 -8.76 7.47 -17.08
N PRO A 200 -7.82 8.08 -17.84
CA PRO A 200 -6.59 7.43 -18.31
C PRO A 200 -5.43 7.41 -17.30
N PHE A 201 -5.72 7.56 -16.01
CA PHE A 201 -4.73 7.54 -14.92
C PHE A 201 -5.30 6.86 -13.66
N PHE A 202 -6.20 5.90 -13.88
CA PHE A 202 -6.91 5.19 -12.84
C PHE A 202 -5.97 4.31 -12.01
N VAL A 203 -4.99 3.68 -12.65
CA VAL A 203 -3.99 2.86 -11.96
C VAL A 203 -3.06 3.75 -11.11
N ALA A 204 -2.68 4.92 -11.60
CA ALA A 204 -1.87 5.86 -10.80
C ALA A 204 -2.66 6.37 -9.58
N VAL A 205 -3.94 6.73 -9.77
CA VAL A 205 -4.82 7.17 -8.68
C VAL A 205 -5.04 6.09 -7.65
N TRP A 206 -5.10 4.83 -8.07
CA TRP A 206 -5.18 3.68 -7.16
C TRP A 206 -4.09 3.67 -6.08
N TYR A 207 -2.84 3.99 -6.46
CA TYR A 207 -1.75 4.08 -5.49
C TYR A 207 -1.91 5.27 -4.54
N VAL A 208 -2.46 6.39 -4.99
CA VAL A 208 -2.77 7.54 -4.14
C VAL A 208 -3.88 7.20 -3.13
N VAL A 209 -4.90 6.44 -3.56
CA VAL A 209 -6.00 5.98 -2.71
C VAL A 209 -5.50 5.11 -1.54
N ALA A 210 -4.30 4.51 -1.64
CA ALA A 210 -3.67 3.77 -0.54
C ALA A 210 -3.43 4.63 0.72
N LEU A 211 -3.38 5.96 0.59
CA LEU A 211 -3.29 6.88 1.73
C LEU A 211 -4.52 6.78 2.64
N VAL A 212 -5.69 6.40 2.11
CA VAL A 212 -6.93 6.28 2.87
C VAL A 212 -6.83 5.16 3.93
N PRO A 213 -6.63 3.87 3.57
CA PRO A 213 -6.49 2.82 4.58
C PRO A 213 -5.28 3.04 5.49
N ALA A 214 -4.19 3.63 4.99
CA ALA A 214 -3.04 4.00 5.81
C ALA A 214 -3.38 5.06 6.88
N SER A 215 -4.19 6.07 6.53
CA SER A 215 -4.66 7.10 7.46
C SER A 215 -5.60 6.53 8.53
N ILE A 216 -6.49 5.61 8.14
CA ILE A 216 -7.39 4.91 9.06
C ILE A 216 -6.56 4.07 10.03
N HIS A 217 -5.64 3.26 9.52
CA HIS A 217 -4.74 2.45 10.33
C HIS A 217 -3.97 3.31 11.34
N SER A 218 -3.31 4.38 10.90
CA SER A 218 -2.52 5.25 11.79
C SER A 218 -3.39 5.92 12.86
N THR A 219 -4.60 6.36 12.50
CA THR A 219 -5.55 6.99 13.42
C THR A 219 -6.04 6.00 14.49
N PHE A 220 -6.42 4.79 14.10
CA PHE A 220 -6.83 3.75 15.05
C PHE A 220 -5.67 3.32 15.95
N ALA A 221 -4.46 3.21 15.41
CA ALA A 221 -3.27 2.95 16.20
C ALA A 221 -2.99 4.08 17.21
N ALA A 222 -3.20 5.35 16.84
CA ALA A 222 -3.07 6.49 17.76
C ALA A 222 -4.15 6.48 18.86
N LEU A 223 -5.41 6.20 18.50
CA LEU A 223 -6.52 6.11 19.45
C LEU A 223 -6.32 4.97 20.47
N ARG A 224 -5.87 3.80 20.00
CA ARG A 224 -5.54 2.65 20.85
C ARG A 224 -4.48 3.03 21.88
N ARG A 225 -3.38 3.65 21.43
CA ARG A 225 -2.29 4.14 22.28
C ARG A 225 -2.79 5.14 23.33
N SER A 226 -3.66 6.08 22.95
CA SER A 226 -4.25 7.05 23.90
C SER A 226 -5.08 6.36 24.99
N ARG A 227 -5.81 5.30 24.67
CA ARG A 227 -6.61 4.54 25.65
C ARG A 227 -5.72 3.75 26.62
N TYR A 228 -4.68 3.09 26.13
CA TYR A 228 -3.75 2.36 27.01
C TYR A 228 -2.94 3.28 27.92
N GLY A 229 -2.46 4.42 27.41
CA GLY A 229 -1.74 5.40 28.24
C GLY A 229 -2.59 5.95 29.39
N LYS A 230 -3.89 6.18 29.15
CA LYS A 230 -4.82 6.59 30.21
C LYS A 230 -5.07 5.50 31.26
N LYS A 231 -5.14 4.23 30.84
CA LYS A 231 -5.30 3.11 31.78
C LYS A 231 -4.08 2.96 32.68
N LEU A 232 -2.87 2.96 32.12
CA LEU A 232 -1.63 2.90 32.89
C LEU A 232 -1.49 4.04 33.91
N HIS A 233 -1.78 5.29 33.52
CA HIS A 233 -1.76 6.40 34.47
C HIS A 233 -2.85 6.29 35.55
N GLY A 234 -4.05 5.83 35.19
CA GLY A 234 -5.12 5.62 36.17
C GLY A 234 -4.83 4.50 37.15
N GLU A 235 -4.17 3.43 36.70
CA GLU A 235 -3.74 2.30 37.53
C GLU A 235 -2.59 2.70 38.44
N ASN A 236 -1.59 3.44 37.94
CA ASN A 236 -0.47 3.93 38.75
C ASN A 236 -0.96 4.86 39.88
N ASN A 237 -1.90 5.77 39.59
CA ASN A 237 -2.51 6.63 40.61
C ASN A 237 -3.32 5.84 41.65
N ARG A 238 -3.92 4.70 41.24
CA ARG A 238 -4.67 3.82 42.15
C ARG A 238 -3.74 2.98 43.03
N SER A 239 -2.66 2.43 42.46
CA SER A 239 -1.63 1.71 43.20
C SER A 239 -0.86 2.62 44.15
N GLU A 240 -0.65 3.89 43.81
CA GLU A 240 -0.06 4.89 44.71
C GLU A 240 -1.01 5.24 45.87
N SER A 241 -2.33 5.29 45.60
CA SER A 241 -3.35 5.50 46.64
C SER A 241 -3.54 4.28 47.56
N GLU A 242 -3.53 3.05 47.03
CA GLU A 242 -3.63 1.81 47.82
C GLU A 242 -2.30 1.48 48.53
N GLY A 243 -1.16 1.82 47.94
CA GLY A 243 0.17 1.69 48.54
C GLY A 243 0.44 2.68 49.68
N ALA A 244 -0.18 3.86 49.65
CA ALA A 244 -0.16 4.82 50.76
C ALA A 244 -0.95 4.32 51.98
N GLU A 245 -2.04 3.55 51.76
CA GLU A 245 -2.85 2.97 52.84
C GLU A 245 -2.20 1.71 53.44
N THR A 246 -1.54 0.90 52.61
CA THR A 246 -0.84 -0.33 53.07
C THR A 246 0.50 -0.04 53.76
N ARG A 247 1.15 1.11 53.50
CA ARG A 247 2.38 1.53 54.21
C ARG A 247 2.20 1.81 55.70
N LYS A 248 0.96 1.90 56.21
CA LYS A 248 0.71 2.03 57.65
C LYS A 248 0.80 0.71 58.44
N TYR A 249 0.87 -0.45 57.76
CA TYR A 249 0.77 -1.76 58.44
C TYR A 249 1.88 -2.79 58.13
N GLY A 250 2.86 -2.49 57.28
CA GLY A 250 3.79 -3.51 56.78
C GLY A 250 5.27 -3.10 56.74
N ALA A 251 5.87 -2.80 57.89
CA ALA A 251 7.31 -2.62 58.03
C ALA A 251 7.95 -3.82 58.74
N ALA A 252 7.73 -5.04 58.25
CA ALA A 252 8.40 -6.25 58.76
C ALA A 252 8.28 -7.43 57.77
N ASN A 253 9.00 -7.37 56.64
CA ASN A 253 9.68 -8.51 56.01
C ASN A 253 10.14 -8.13 54.61
N GLY A 254 11.46 -8.06 54.44
CA GLY A 254 12.12 -7.83 53.16
C GLY A 254 12.09 -9.08 52.29
N GLY A 255 11.70 -8.88 51.04
CA GLY A 255 11.68 -9.93 50.02
C GLY A 255 10.89 -9.46 48.79
N VAL A 256 11.35 -8.41 48.12
CA VAL A 256 10.77 -8.01 46.83
C VAL A 256 11.32 -8.93 45.75
N VAL A 257 10.59 -9.99 45.45
CA VAL A 257 10.78 -10.79 44.24
C VAL A 257 10.14 -10.01 43.09
N LEU A 258 10.97 -9.47 42.18
CA LEU A 258 10.51 -8.87 40.94
C LEU A 258 9.98 -9.99 40.00
N PRO A 259 8.79 -9.84 39.39
CA PRO A 259 8.22 -10.86 38.53
C PRO A 259 8.91 -10.86 37.16
N GLN A 260 9.79 -11.84 36.96
CA GLN A 260 10.55 -12.08 35.73
C GLN A 260 9.69 -12.69 34.60
N ASP A 261 8.46 -13.14 34.90
CA ASP A 261 7.53 -13.80 33.97
C ASP A 261 6.87 -12.85 32.94
N SER A 262 7.03 -11.52 33.07
CA SER A 262 6.30 -10.56 32.23
C SER A 262 6.93 -10.27 30.86
N GLU A 263 8.22 -10.52 30.67
CA GLU A 263 8.91 -10.24 29.40
C GLU A 263 8.75 -11.38 28.39
N GLU A 264 8.95 -12.64 28.80
CA GLU A 264 8.78 -13.81 27.92
C GLU A 264 7.32 -13.97 27.44
N ASP A 265 6.34 -13.67 28.28
CA ASP A 265 4.93 -13.70 27.90
C ASP A 265 4.54 -12.53 26.98
N ASN A 266 5.16 -11.36 27.15
CA ASN A 266 5.01 -10.24 26.22
C ASN A 266 5.71 -10.52 24.88
N GLU A 267 6.84 -11.21 24.89
CA GLU A 267 7.52 -11.67 23.69
C GLU A 267 6.74 -12.79 22.98
N ARG A 268 6.18 -13.77 23.71
CA ARG A 268 5.29 -14.80 23.14
C ARG A 268 4.03 -14.18 22.55
N LYS A 269 3.38 -13.24 23.25
CA LYS A 269 2.24 -12.49 22.69
C LYS A 269 2.65 -11.69 21.46
N LYS A 270 3.80 -11.00 21.45
CA LYS A 270 4.33 -10.34 20.23
C LYS A 270 4.66 -11.32 19.10
N LYS A 271 5.09 -12.55 19.41
CA LYS A 271 5.52 -13.56 18.43
C LYS A 271 4.33 -14.29 17.79
N ILE A 272 3.28 -14.59 18.58
CA ILE A 272 2.02 -15.20 18.10
C ILE A 272 1.20 -14.20 17.26
N VAL A 273 1.36 -12.89 17.48
CA VAL A 273 0.68 -11.80 16.77
C VAL A 273 1.29 -11.47 15.39
N SER A 274 2.42 -12.08 15.01
CA SER A 274 3.16 -11.68 13.80
C SER A 274 2.98 -12.56 12.56
N ALA A 275 2.22 -13.66 12.64
CA ALA A 275 2.14 -14.62 11.54
C ALA A 275 1.08 -14.28 10.48
N VAL A 276 0.04 -13.50 10.83
CA VAL A 276 -1.04 -13.10 9.91
C VAL A 276 -1.27 -11.60 10.04
N GLN A 277 -1.04 -10.86 8.95
CA GLN A 277 -1.38 -9.43 8.89
C GLN A 277 -2.85 -9.24 9.27
N GLY A 278 -3.08 -8.37 10.25
CA GLY A 278 -4.42 -7.97 10.62
C GLY A 278 -5.11 -8.83 11.68
N ALA A 279 -4.60 -9.99 12.10
CA ALA A 279 -5.32 -10.84 13.07
C ALA A 279 -5.72 -10.11 14.36
N ASP A 280 -4.89 -9.16 14.81
CA ASP A 280 -5.12 -8.29 15.99
C ASP A 280 -5.44 -6.81 15.63
N GLU A 281 -5.67 -6.52 14.35
CA GLU A 281 -6.10 -5.19 13.92
C GLU A 281 -7.60 -5.01 14.12
N ASP A 282 -8.01 -3.76 14.36
CA ASP A 282 -9.43 -3.45 14.49
C ASP A 282 -10.14 -3.77 13.16
N TRP A 283 -11.34 -4.36 13.22
CA TRP A 283 -12.11 -4.74 12.03
C TRP A 283 -12.26 -3.62 10.97
N PRO A 284 -12.35 -2.30 11.30
CA PRO A 284 -12.45 -1.26 10.28
C PRO A 284 -11.16 -1.11 9.47
N VAL A 285 -10.01 -1.37 10.10
CA VAL A 285 -8.70 -1.30 9.43
C VAL A 285 -8.59 -2.45 8.44
N GLN A 286 -8.90 -3.68 8.89
CA GLN A 286 -8.94 -4.85 8.02
C GLN A 286 -9.91 -4.64 6.84
N LEU A 287 -11.12 -4.14 7.11
CA LEU A 287 -12.11 -3.88 6.07
C LEU A 287 -11.61 -2.83 5.06
N SER A 288 -10.97 -1.76 5.52
CA SER A 288 -10.44 -0.71 4.64
C SER A 288 -9.34 -1.23 3.71
N TRP A 289 -8.44 -2.07 4.22
CA TRP A 289 -7.42 -2.74 3.40
C TRP A 289 -8.05 -3.79 2.48
N GLY A 290 -9.03 -4.56 2.95
CA GLY A 290 -9.74 -5.55 2.14
C GLY A 290 -10.45 -4.91 0.94
N VAL A 291 -11.22 -3.83 1.18
CA VAL A 291 -11.84 -3.05 0.10
C VAL A 291 -10.78 -2.49 -0.83
N TYR A 292 -9.65 -2.03 -0.28
CA TYR A 292 -8.54 -1.58 -1.08
C TYR A 292 -8.06 -2.71 -2.01
N TYR A 293 -7.63 -3.85 -1.48
CA TYR A 293 -7.13 -4.95 -2.33
C TYR A 293 -8.14 -5.45 -3.37
N ILE A 294 -9.43 -5.57 -3.03
CA ILE A 294 -10.48 -5.95 -3.99
C ILE A 294 -10.57 -4.95 -5.14
N ALA A 295 -10.64 -3.65 -4.84
CA ALA A 295 -10.71 -2.63 -5.87
C ALA A 295 -9.43 -2.61 -6.74
N GLY A 296 -8.25 -2.78 -6.13
CA GLY A 296 -6.99 -2.88 -6.87
C GLY A 296 -6.97 -4.05 -7.85
N THR A 297 -7.44 -5.22 -7.43
CA THR A 297 -7.58 -6.39 -8.32
C THR A 297 -8.50 -6.07 -9.48
N LEU A 298 -9.68 -5.49 -9.24
CA LEU A 298 -10.64 -5.12 -10.30
C LEU A 298 -10.07 -4.08 -11.28
N ILE A 299 -9.29 -3.12 -10.77
CA ILE A 299 -8.62 -2.10 -11.59
C ILE A 299 -7.61 -2.77 -12.51
N PHE A 300 -6.75 -3.64 -11.99
CA PHE A 300 -5.73 -4.27 -12.81
C PHE A 300 -6.31 -5.33 -13.76
N THR A 301 -7.33 -6.09 -13.37
CA THR A 301 -8.01 -7.04 -14.28
C THR A 301 -8.75 -6.33 -15.41
N SER A 302 -9.20 -5.09 -15.20
CA SER A 302 -9.84 -4.29 -16.25
C SER A 302 -8.89 -3.88 -17.38
N ILE A 303 -7.57 -4.01 -17.18
CA ILE A 303 -6.56 -3.83 -18.24
C ILE A 303 -6.60 -5.05 -19.15
N MET A 304 -7.62 -5.08 -20.01
CA MET A 304 -7.86 -6.15 -20.97
C MET A 304 -7.08 -5.93 -22.27
N ALA A 305 -6.85 -7.03 -23.00
CA ALA A 305 -6.26 -7.01 -24.33
C ALA A 305 -4.79 -6.51 -24.43
N VAL A 306 -4.06 -6.68 -23.33
CA VAL A 306 -2.62 -6.41 -23.22
C VAL A 306 -1.84 -7.53 -23.93
N THR A 307 -0.89 -7.15 -24.77
CA THR A 307 0.05 -8.10 -25.40
C THR A 307 1.09 -8.60 -24.39
N VAL A 308 1.76 -9.72 -24.67
CA VAL A 308 2.79 -10.27 -23.77
C VAL A 308 3.92 -9.25 -23.51
N ALA A 309 4.33 -8.49 -24.52
CA ALA A 309 5.36 -7.46 -24.37
C ALA A 309 4.90 -6.32 -23.44
N GLU A 310 3.66 -5.85 -23.58
CA GLU A 310 3.07 -4.85 -22.67
C GLU A 310 2.95 -5.39 -21.25
N LEU A 311 2.56 -6.67 -21.07
CA LEU A 311 2.49 -7.32 -19.76
C LEU A 311 3.86 -7.31 -19.07
N VAL A 312 4.93 -7.64 -19.78
CA VAL A 312 6.30 -7.58 -19.23
C VAL A 312 6.64 -6.17 -18.76
N CYS A 313 6.28 -5.14 -19.53
CA CYS A 313 6.48 -3.74 -19.12
C CYS A 313 5.65 -3.38 -17.88
N TRP A 314 4.38 -3.81 -17.81
CA TRP A 314 3.52 -3.62 -16.63
C TRP A 314 4.10 -4.26 -15.38
N VAL A 315 4.55 -5.52 -15.48
CA VAL A 315 5.17 -6.25 -14.38
C VAL A 315 6.47 -5.56 -13.94
N GLY A 316 7.37 -5.24 -14.88
CA GLY A 316 8.64 -4.57 -14.59
C GLY A 316 8.45 -3.21 -13.90
N LEU A 317 7.46 -2.44 -14.36
CA LEU A 317 7.11 -1.17 -13.75
C LEU A 317 6.47 -1.33 -12.36
N GLY A 318 5.63 -2.34 -12.18
CA GLY A 318 5.08 -2.71 -10.88
C GLY A 318 6.19 -3.03 -9.88
N PHE A 319 7.22 -3.78 -10.30
CA PHE A 319 8.41 -4.05 -9.50
C PHE A 319 9.17 -2.75 -9.18
N ALA A 320 9.39 -1.89 -10.17
CA ALA A 320 10.09 -0.62 -9.97
C ALA A 320 9.36 0.32 -8.98
N ILE A 321 8.04 0.45 -9.09
CA ILE A 321 7.22 1.24 -8.16
C ILE A 321 7.29 0.67 -6.77
N THR A 322 7.11 -0.65 -6.63
CA THR A 322 7.11 -1.32 -5.33
C THR A 322 8.47 -1.19 -4.65
N ALA A 323 9.56 -1.49 -5.38
CA ALA A 323 10.91 -1.43 -4.85
C ALA A 323 11.29 0.00 -4.46
N SER A 324 11.07 0.99 -5.34
CA SER A 324 11.39 2.39 -5.05
C SER A 324 10.54 2.94 -3.89
N SER A 325 9.25 2.60 -3.82
CA SER A 325 8.36 3.01 -2.73
C SER A 325 8.80 2.45 -1.38
N LYS A 326 9.13 1.15 -1.32
CA LYS A 326 9.61 0.52 -0.08
C LYS A 326 10.97 1.04 0.33
N LEU A 327 11.90 1.24 -0.61
CA LEU A 327 13.19 1.87 -0.33
C LEU A 327 13.02 3.29 0.21
N LEU A 328 12.13 4.07 -0.40
CA LEU A 328 11.81 5.42 0.08
C LEU A 328 11.26 5.39 1.50
N GLY A 329 10.29 4.51 1.79
CA GLY A 329 9.73 4.38 3.14
C GLY A 329 10.77 3.93 4.16
N PHE A 330 11.69 3.05 3.76
CA PHE A 330 12.80 2.60 4.59
C PHE A 330 13.75 3.74 4.94
N PHE A 331 14.21 4.52 3.95
CA PHE A 331 15.09 5.65 4.21
C PHE A 331 14.40 6.78 4.97
N LEU A 332 13.08 6.98 4.77
CA LEU A 332 12.30 7.92 5.57
C LEU A 332 12.29 7.53 7.06
N CYS A 333 12.15 6.25 7.38
CA CYS A 333 12.28 5.76 8.76
C CYS A 333 13.69 6.02 9.30
N LEU A 334 14.74 5.74 8.53
CA LEU A 334 16.13 5.95 8.95
C LEU A 334 16.49 7.43 9.18
N VAL A 335 15.84 8.39 8.53
CA VAL A 335 16.14 9.81 8.72
C VAL A 335 15.81 10.30 10.13
N PHE A 336 14.89 9.61 10.81
CA PHE A 336 14.53 9.86 12.22
C PHE A 336 15.40 9.08 13.20
N GLU A 337 16.25 8.19 12.72
CA GLU A 337 17.24 7.47 13.51
C GLU A 337 18.56 8.23 13.59
N GLN A 338 19.29 8.06 14.69
CA GLN A 338 20.65 8.56 14.83
C GLN A 338 21.62 7.62 14.09
N THR A 339 21.71 7.76 12.76
CA THR A 339 22.65 7.01 11.92
C THR A 339 24.04 7.65 11.90
N GLY A 340 25.09 6.86 11.68
CA GLY A 340 26.46 7.36 11.48
C GLY A 340 27.21 7.86 12.72
N VAL A 341 26.62 7.80 13.92
CA VAL A 341 27.34 8.06 15.19
C VAL A 341 28.15 6.82 15.55
N LYS A 342 29.37 6.69 15.02
CA LYS A 342 30.37 5.76 15.52
C LYS A 342 30.97 6.33 16.80
N GLY A 343 30.49 5.84 17.94
CA GLY A 343 31.24 5.90 19.20
C GLY A 343 31.35 7.27 19.86
N GLU A 344 30.25 7.83 20.35
CA GLU A 344 30.34 8.62 21.58
C GLU A 344 29.80 7.75 22.73
N GLY A 345 30.74 7.31 23.57
CA GLY A 345 30.61 6.68 24.88
C GLY A 345 29.28 6.01 25.23
N TYR A 346 29.28 4.67 25.21
CA TYR A 346 28.63 3.95 26.31
C TYR A 346 29.47 4.21 27.57
N ALA A 347 29.24 5.36 28.20
CA ALA A 347 29.54 5.51 29.62
C ALA A 347 28.36 4.88 30.36
N GLU A 348 28.63 3.72 30.98
CA GLU A 348 27.82 3.18 32.07
C GLU A 348 27.68 4.19 33.21
#